data_AF-A0A9D2H951-F1
#
_entry.id   AF-A0A9D2H951-F1
#
_cell.length_a   1.000
_cell.length_b   1.000
_cell.length_c   1.000
_cell.angle_alpha   90.00
_cell.angle_beta   90.00
_cell.angle_gamma   90.00
#
_symmetry.space_group_name_H-M   'P 1'
#
loop_
_entity.id
_entity.type
_entity.pdbx_description
1 polymer ?
#
loop_
_entity_poly.entity_id
_entity_poly.type
_entity_poly.pdbx_seq_one_letter_code
_entity_poly.pdbx_strand_id
1 'polypeptide(L)' 'REILKFYDAYICKLCLRPFYHSESGKITMRVDEELKGQIHTEMMKAILKFEIRVK' A
#
# COMPACT_ATOMS: atom_id res chain seq x y z
N ARG A 1 10.63 -10.89 -6.40
CA ARG A 1 10.70 -9.71 -5.49
C ARG A 1 10.65 -8.38 -6.24
N GLU A 2 11.17 -8.29 -7.48
CA GLU A 2 11.24 -7.03 -8.24
C GLU A 2 9.88 -6.47 -8.67
N ILE A 3 8.93 -7.32 -9.07
CA ILE A 3 7.56 -6.90 -9.42
C ILE A 3 6.87 -6.17 -8.26
N LEU A 4 7.00 -6.66 -7.03
CA LEU A 4 6.43 -5.98 -5.86
C LEU A 4 7.07 -4.61 -5.60
N LYS A 5 8.38 -4.48 -5.84
CA LYS A 5 9.08 -3.20 -5.72
C LYS A 5 8.59 -2.20 -6.76
N PHE A 6 8.29 -2.65 -7.99
CA PHE A 6 7.71 -1.80 -9.02
C PHE A 6 6.37 -1.18 -8.59
N TYR A 7 5.53 -1.95 -7.92
CA TYR A 7 4.22 -1.48 -7.44
C TYR A 7 4.26 -0.74 -6.10
N ASP A 8 5.38 -0.78 -5.37
CA ASP A 8 5.46 -0.24 -4.00
C ASP A 8 5.06 1.24 -3.91
N ALA A 9 5.49 2.07 -4.87
CA ALA A 9 5.09 3.49 -4.89
C ALA A 9 3.57 3.69 -5.08
N TYR A 10 2.94 2.86 -5.91
CA TYR A 10 1.49 2.89 -6.13
C TYR A 10 0.72 2.41 -4.89
N ILE A 11 1.20 1.33 -4.27
CA ILE A 11 0.62 0.79 -3.03
C ILE A 11 0.75 1.82 -1.91
N CYS A 12 1.93 2.43 -1.73
CA CYS A 12 2.14 3.49 -0.74
C CYS A 12 1.19 4.66 -0.96
N LYS A 13 0.98 5.08 -2.22
CA LYS A 13 0.04 6.15 -2.57
C LYS A 13 -1.40 5.80 -2.23
N LEU A 14 -1.83 4.55 -2.48
CA LEU A 14 -3.16 4.06 -2.11
C LEU A 14 -3.37 3.97 -0.60
N CYS A 15 -2.30 3.71 0.15
CA CYS A 15 -2.32 3.58 1.60
C CYS A 15 -2.12 4.91 2.34
N LEU A 16 -2.06 6.05 1.63
CA LEU A 16 -1.95 7.36 2.28
C LEU A 16 -3.25 7.71 3.01
N ARG A 17 -3.14 8.01 4.30
CA ARG A 17 -4.25 8.39 5.17
C ARG A 17 -3.90 9.64 5.99
N PRO A 18 -4.89 10.50 6.28
CA PRO A 18 -4.71 11.58 7.23
C PRO A 18 -4.52 11.01 8.63
N PHE A 19 -3.44 11.44 9.29
CA PHE A 19 -3.14 11.13 10.68
C PHE A 19 -3.28 12.42 11.50
N TYR A 20 -4.23 12.39 12.43
CA TYR A 20 -4.58 13.52 13.28
C TYR A 20 -3.78 13.48 14.57
N HIS A 21 -3.00 14.54 14.81
CA HIS A 21 -2.32 14.72 16.09
C HIS A 21 -3.26 15.47 17.03
N SER A 22 -3.98 14.75 17.89
CA SER A 22 -4.99 15.30 18.82
C SER A 22 -4.49 16.51 19.60
N GLU A 23 -3.23 16.46 20.04
CA GLU A 23 -2.61 17.47 20.89
C GLU A 23 -2.22 18.76 20.17
N SER A 24 -1.97 18.69 18.85
CA SER A 24 -1.44 19.85 18.09
C SER A 24 -2.38 20.36 17.01
N GLY A 25 -3.50 19.66 16.78
CA GLY A 25 -4.42 19.94 15.67
C GLY A 25 -3.79 19.75 14.27
N LYS A 26 -2.55 19.28 14.19
CA LYS A 26 -1.84 19.07 12.92
C LYS A 26 -2.35 17.81 12.25
N ILE A 27 -2.59 17.93 10.94
CA ILE A 27 -2.90 16.79 10.07
C ILE A 27 -1.63 16.47 9.27
N THR A 28 -1.17 15.23 9.37
CA THR A 28 -0.05 14.74 8.56
C THR A 28 -0.53 13.58 7.70
N MET A 29 -0.03 13.47 6.47
CA MET A 29 -0.27 12.28 5.65
C MET A 29 0.71 11.18 6.07
N ARG A 30 0.21 9.99 6.37
CA ARG A 30 1.02 8.80 6.65
C ARG A 30 0.56 7.62 5.83
N VAL A 31 1.48 6.71 5.56
CA VAL A 31 1.15 5.42 4.96
C VAL A 31 0.57 4.54 6.07
N ASP A 32 -0.60 3.98 5.82
CA ASP A 32 -1.18 2.92 6.61
C ASP A 32 -0.44 1.61 6.32
N GLU A 33 0.49 1.25 7.21
CA GLU A 33 1.37 0.08 7.04
C GLU A 33 0.59 -1.24 7.13
N GLU A 34 -0.52 -1.29 7.87
CA GLU A 34 -1.37 -2.48 7.94
C GLU A 34 -2.06 -2.72 6.61
N LEU A 35 -2.71 -1.68 6.06
CA LEU A 35 -3.35 -1.73 4.75
C LEU A 35 -2.32 -2.06 3.65
N LYS A 36 -1.12 -1.48 3.72
CA LYS A 36 -0.01 -1.78 2.81
C LYS A 36 0.35 -3.27 2.86
N GLY A 37 0.47 -3.84 4.06
CA GLY A 37 0.76 -5.27 4.25
C GLY A 37 -0.33 -6.19 3.69
N GLN A 38 -1.59 -5.83 3.87
CA GLN A 38 -2.74 -6.55 3.32
C GLN A 38 -2.73 -6.54 1.79
N ILE A 39 -2.55 -5.37 1.17
CA ILE A 39 -2.47 -5.24 -0.29
C ILE A 39 -1.30 -6.04 -0.83
N HIS A 40 -0.11 -5.97 -0.22
CA HIS A 40 1.05 -6.77 -0.63
C HIS A 40 0.76 -8.28 -0.63
N THR A 41 0.06 -8.76 0.39
CA THR A 41 -0.28 -10.18 0.53
C THR A 41 -1.26 -10.63 -0.56
N GLU A 42 -2.31 -9.85 -0.81
CA GLU A 42 -3.31 -10.17 -1.84
C GLU A 42 -2.72 -10.05 -3.25
N MET A 43 -1.86 -9.05 -3.51
CA MET A 43 -1.15 -8.94 -4.78
C MET A 43 -0.27 -10.17 -5.02
N MET A 44 0.42 -10.66 -3.99
CA MET A 44 1.22 -11.87 -4.15
C MET A 44 0.38 -13.09 -4.46
N LYS A 45 -0.77 -13.26 -3.78
CA LYS A 45 -1.71 -14.35 -4.08
C LYS A 45 -2.19 -14.26 -5.53
N ALA A 46 -2.56 -13.07 -6.01
CA ALA A 46 -3.04 -12.87 -7.37
C ALA A 46 -1.95 -13.11 -8.43
N ILE A 47 -0.68 -12.74 -8.16
CA ILE A 47 0.46 -13.06 -9.02
C ILE A 47 0.64 -14.58 -9.11
N LEU A 48 0.64 -15.27 -7.96
CA LEU A 48 0.83 -16.73 -7.90
C LEU A 48 -0.31 -17.49 -8.59
N LYS A 49 -1.53 -16.93 -8.59
CA LYS A 49 -2.68 -17.46 -9.33
C LYS A 49 -2.70 -17.07 -10.81
N PHE A 50 -1.70 -16.33 -11.30
CA PHE A 50 -1.66 -15.76 -12.66
C PHE A 50 -2.88 -14.89 -13.02
N GLU A 51 -3.53 -14.31 -12.01
CA GLU A 51 -4.70 -13.43 -12.18
C GLU A 51 -4.28 -12.02 -12.64
N ILE A 52 -3.06 -11.61 -12.30
CA ILE A 52 -2.49 -10.33 -12.73
C ILE A 52 -1.94 -10.48 -14.15
N ARG A 53 -2.69 -9.94 -15.11
CA ARG A 53 -2.23 -9.77 -16.50
C ARG A 53 -1.56 -8.41 -16.62
N VAL A 54 -0.25 -8.39 -16.83
CA VAL A 54 0.46 -7.18 -17.27
C VAL A 54 0.15 -7.01 -18.75
N LYS A 55 -0.48 -5.88 -19.11
CA LYS A 55 -0.78 -5.53 -20.50
C LYS A 55 0.43 -4.93 -21.19
#